data_AF-A0A608PDJ7-F1
#
_entry.id   AF-A0A608PDJ7-F1
#
_cell.length_a   1.000
_cell.length_b   1.000
_cell.length_c   1.000
_cell.angle_alpha   90.00
_cell.angle_beta   90.00
_cell.angle_gamma   90.00
#
_symmetry.space_group_name_H-M   'P 1'
#
loop_
_entity.id
_entity.type
_entity.pdbx_description
1 polymer ?
#
loop_
_entity_poly.entity_id
_entity_poly.type
_entity_poly.pdbx_seq_one_letter_code
_entity_poly.pdbx_strand_id
1 'polypeptide(L)' 'MEHLKYRPDIDGLRAVAVLSVVIFHYFPSILPGGFVGVDIFFVISGYL' A
#
# COMPACT_ATOMS: atom_id res chain seq x y z
N MET A 1 -10.58 23.73 15.35
CA MET A 1 -9.63 22.81 14.69
C MET A 1 -10.44 22.07 13.65
N GLU A 2 -10.19 22.26 12.36
CA GLU A 2 -10.83 21.41 11.36
C GLU A 2 -10.40 19.97 11.59
N HIS A 3 -11.37 19.09 11.81
CA HIS A 3 -11.10 17.68 11.87
C HIS A 3 -10.96 17.19 10.43
N LEU A 4 -9.77 16.74 10.04
CA LEU A 4 -9.55 16.18 8.71
C LEU A 4 -10.56 15.06 8.50
N LYS A 5 -11.39 15.20 7.46
CA LYS A 5 -12.38 14.20 7.10
C LYS A 5 -11.66 12.88 6.83
N TYR A 6 -11.99 11.85 7.60
CA TYR A 6 -11.45 10.52 7.41
C TYR A 6 -11.70 10.01 5.97
N ARG A 7 -10.68 9.40 5.36
CA ARG A 7 -10.67 8.94 3.98
C ARG A 7 -10.42 7.43 3.92
N PRO A 8 -11.47 6.59 4.09
CA PRO A 8 -11.34 5.13 4.10
C PRO A 8 -10.83 4.58 2.76
N ASP A 9 -11.06 5.30 1.67
CA ASP A 9 -10.56 4.96 0.34
C ASP A 9 -9.03 4.99 0.25
N ILE A 10 -8.38 5.92 0.97
CA ILE A 10 -6.91 6.01 1.04
C ILE A 10 -6.34 4.83 1.84
N ASP A 11 -6.99 4.45 2.93
CA ASP A 11 -6.61 3.27 3.70
C ASP A 11 -6.81 1.98 2.90
N GLY A 12 -7.87 1.90 2.08
CA GLY A 12 -8.08 0.80 1.15
C GLY A 12 -6.94 0.66 0.14
N LEU A 13 -6.49 1.77 -0.45
CA LEU A 13 -5.31 1.75 -1.33
C LEU A 13 -4.05 1.28 -0.61
N ARG A 14 -3.82 1.74 0.62
CA ARG A 14 -2.69 1.28 1.45
C ARG A 14 -2.77 -0.22 1.72
N ALA A 15 -3.95 -0.75 2.01
CA ALA A 15 -4.15 -2.17 2.22
C ALA A 15 -3.80 -2.99 0.97
N VAL A 16 -4.20 -2.53 -0.22
CA VAL A 16 -3.82 -3.18 -1.50
C VAL A 16 -2.31 -3.16 -1.72
N ALA A 17 -1.65 -2.04 -1.40
CA ALA A 17 -0.20 -1.91 -1.49
C ALA A 17 0.51 -2.91 -0.57
N VAL A 18 0.09 -3.01 0.70
CA VAL A 18 0.62 -3.98 1.67
C VAL A 18 0.34 -5.42 1.25
N LEU A 19 -0.86 -5.74 0.78
CA LEU A 19 -1.20 -7.09 0.32
C LEU A 19 -0.31 -7.53 -0.85
N SER A 20 -0.02 -6.63 -1.78
CA SER A 20 0.91 -6.90 -2.89
C SER A 20 2.30 -7.29 -2.38
N VAL A 21 2.80 -6.59 -1.35
CA VAL A 21 4.09 -6.89 -0.71
C VAL A 21 4.05 -8.24 0.01
N VAL A 22 3.00 -8.52 0.76
CA VAL A 22 2.83 -9.79 1.48
C VAL A 22 2.79 -10.96 0.49
N ILE A 23 2.00 -10.87 -0.58
CA ILE A 23 1.92 -11.92 -1.60
C ILE A 23 3.29 -12.16 -2.23
N PHE A 24 4.05 -11.12 -2.56
CA PHE A 24 5.40 -11.27 -3.10
C PHE A 24 6.36 -12.00 -2.15
N HIS A 25 6.28 -11.75 -0.84
CA HIS A 25 7.17 -12.41 0.14
C HIS A 25 6.86 -13.89 0.34
N TYR A 26 5.59 -14.29 0.31
CA TYR A 26 5.20 -15.69 0.50
C TYR A 26 5.13 -16.49 -0.81
N PHE A 27 4.79 -15.83 -1.93
CA PHE A 27 4.58 -16.44 -3.23
C PHE A 27 5.18 -15.58 -4.36
N PRO A 28 6.52 -15.44 -4.41
CA PRO A 28 7.19 -14.53 -5.36
C PRO A 28 6.93 -14.86 -6.83
N SER A 29 6.61 -16.10 -7.17
CA SER A 29 6.23 -16.51 -8.53
C SER A 29 4.82 -16.06 -8.95
N ILE A 30 3.91 -15.84 -7.99
CA ILE A 30 2.52 -15.41 -8.27
C ILE A 30 2.48 -13.92 -8.58
N LEU A 31 3.24 -13.11 -7.83
CA LEU A 31 3.29 -11.67 -8.00
C LEU A 31 4.74 -11.15 -7.93
N PRO A 32 5.57 -11.41 -8.96
CA PRO A 32 7.00 -11.06 -8.94
C PRO A 32 7.27 -9.55 -8.85
N GLY A 33 6.29 -8.70 -9.19
CA GLY A 33 6.35 -7.25 -9.03
C GLY A 33 5.75 -6.71 -7.73
N GLY A 34 5.30 -7.57 -6.80
CA GLY A 34 4.56 -7.13 -5.62
C GLY A 34 5.38 -6.28 -4.64
N PHE A 35 6.72 -6.30 -4.75
CA PHE A 35 7.60 -5.41 -4.00
C PHE A 35 7.35 -3.92 -4.27
N VAL A 36 6.81 -3.54 -5.45
CA VAL A 36 6.46 -2.15 -5.79
C VAL A 36 5.38 -1.58 -4.85
N GLY A 37 4.61 -2.45 -4.17
CA GLY A 37 3.67 -2.03 -3.14
C GLY A 37 4.32 -1.25 -1.98
N VAL A 38 5.62 -1.42 -1.73
CA VAL A 38 6.37 -0.64 -0.74
C VAL A 38 6.41 0.83 -1.13
N ASP A 39 6.84 1.13 -2.36
CA ASP A 39 6.96 2.51 -2.86
C ASP A 39 5.59 3.20 -2.92
N ILE A 40 4.58 2.49 -3.43
CA ILE A 40 3.20 2.98 -3.51
C ILE A 40 2.68 3.35 -2.11
N PHE A 41 2.91 2.49 -1.11
CA PHE A 41 2.49 2.76 0.26
C PHE A 41 3.15 4.02 0.83
N PHE A 42 4.45 4.21 0.61
CA PHE A 42 5.19 5.38 1.09
C PHE A 42 4.75 6.68 0.39
N VAL A 43 4.52 6.66 -0.93
CA VAL A 43 3.98 7.81 -1.69
C VAL A 43 2.59 8.21 -1.17
N ILE A 44 1.67 7.25 -1.02
CA ILE A 44 0.31 7.51 -0.51
C ILE A 44 0.33 7.97 0.96
N SER A 45 1.38 7.63 1.68
CA SER A 45 1.57 8.05 3.08
C SER A 45 2.31 9.38 3.23
N GLY A 46 2.82 9.96 2.13
CA GLY A 46 3.52 11.25 2.13
C GLY A 46 4.96 11.18 2.62
N TYR A 47 5.62 10.02 2.46
CA TYR A 47 7.01 9.82 2.86
C TYR A 47 8.02 9.97 1.69
N LEU A 48 7.53 10.22 0.47
CA LEU A 48 8.31 10.41 -0.77
C LEU A 48 7.82 11.65 -1.52
#